data_AF-A0A6L7MMF0-F1
#
_entry.id   AF-A0A6L7MMF0-F1
#
_cell.length_a   1.000
_cell.length_b   1.000
_cell.length_c   1.000
_cell.angle_alpha   90.00
_cell.angle_beta   90.00
_cell.angle_gamma   90.00
#
_symmetry.space_group_name_H-M   'P 1'
#
loop_
_entity.id
_entity.type
_entity.pdbx_description
1 polymer ?
#
loop_
_entity_poly.entity_id
_entity_poly.type
_entity_poly.pdbx_seq_one_letter_code
_entity_poly.pdbx_strand_id
1 'polypeptide(L)'
;MIFVDPVAVEPRDGYRIWVRYEDGVEGELDLSHLAGKGVFRAWDDRAYFEGVHINEEAGCVCWGVPPGSDMEIDIAPETGYAQLLGITREQIAAMSDEDEFYAAIEQARRELGAPVSA
;
A
#
# COMPACT_ATOMS: atom_id res chain seq x y z
N MET A 1 7.86 -4.76 -15.13
CA MET A 1 6.55 -4.54 -14.44
C MET A 1 6.32 -5.74 -13.55
N ILE A 2 6.47 -5.53 -12.25
CA ILE A 2 6.16 -6.52 -11.22
C ILE A 2 4.67 -6.36 -10.89
N PHE A 3 3.95 -7.47 -10.94
CA PHE A 3 2.66 -7.60 -10.29
C PHE A 3 2.87 -8.48 -9.07
N VAL A 4 2.58 -7.91 -7.90
CA VAL A 4 2.58 -8.64 -6.64
C VAL A 4 1.39 -8.14 -5.86
N ASP A 5 0.42 -9.01 -5.68
CA ASP A 5 -0.84 -8.64 -5.08
C ASP A 5 -0.77 -8.81 -3.55
N PRO A 6 -1.40 -7.90 -2.77
CA PRO A 6 -1.63 -8.12 -1.36
C PRO A 6 -2.59 -9.31 -1.18
N VAL A 7 -2.27 -10.18 -0.22
CA VAL A 7 -3.05 -11.39 0.12
C VAL A 7 -3.57 -11.38 1.56
N ALA A 8 -3.09 -10.47 2.40
CA ALA A 8 -3.68 -10.20 3.71
C ALA A 8 -3.44 -8.75 4.14
N VAL A 9 -4.41 -8.20 4.89
CA VAL A 9 -4.29 -6.89 5.53
C VAL A 9 -4.92 -6.90 6.90
N GLU A 10 -4.31 -6.23 7.86
CA GLU A 10 -4.84 -6.03 9.21
C GLU A 10 -4.64 -4.58 9.66
N PRO A 11 -5.65 -3.93 10.24
CA PRO A 11 -5.48 -2.61 10.81
C PRO A 11 -4.62 -2.67 12.08
N ARG A 12 -3.86 -1.60 12.32
CA ARG A 12 -3.05 -1.37 13.52
C ARG A 12 -3.33 0.02 14.08
N ASP A 13 -2.82 0.28 15.28
CA ASP A 13 -2.96 1.59 15.92
C ASP A 13 -2.09 2.66 15.22
N GLY A 14 -2.48 3.92 15.38
CA GLY A 14 -1.71 5.06 14.85
C GLY A 14 -1.72 5.16 13.32
N TYR A 15 -2.84 4.81 12.67
CA TYR A 15 -3.00 4.82 11.21
C TYR A 15 -2.00 3.91 10.49
N ARG A 16 -1.68 2.78 11.10
CA ARG A 16 -0.85 1.74 10.50
C ARG A 16 -1.72 0.60 10.01
N ILE A 17 -1.21 -0.08 9.00
CA ILE A 17 -1.75 -1.37 8.56
C ILE A 17 -0.59 -2.36 8.47
N TRP A 18 -0.85 -3.61 8.81
CA TRP A 18 0.03 -4.71 8.43
C TRP A 18 -0.48 -5.30 7.12
N VAL A 19 0.40 -5.54 6.15
CA VAL A 19 0.07 -6.11 4.83
C VAL A 19 1.02 -7.25 4.55
N ARG A 20 0.51 -8.32 3.91
CA ARG A 20 1.31 -9.39 3.31
C ARG A 20 0.99 -9.53 1.84
N TYR A 21 2.03 -9.73 1.03
CA TYR A 21 1.98 -9.94 -0.40
C TYR A 21 2.15 -11.42 -0.77
N GLU A 22 1.74 -11.78 -1.99
CA GLU A 22 1.76 -13.17 -2.48
C GLU A 22 3.15 -13.83 -2.46
N ASP A 23 4.23 -13.06 -2.57
CA ASP A 23 5.60 -13.54 -2.56
C ASP A 23 6.19 -13.70 -1.14
N GLY A 24 5.36 -13.45 -0.12
CA GLY A 24 5.70 -13.59 1.29
C GLY A 24 6.30 -12.33 1.93
N VAL A 25 6.54 -11.25 1.17
CA VAL A 25 6.92 -9.97 1.76
C VAL A 25 5.75 -9.44 2.60
N GLU A 26 6.03 -9.09 3.86
CA GLU A 26 5.04 -8.57 4.78
C GLU A 26 5.64 -7.54 5.73
N GLY A 27 4.81 -6.64 6.24
CA GLY A 27 5.25 -5.65 7.22
C GLY A 27 4.20 -4.57 7.49
N GLU A 28 4.58 -3.62 8.34
CA GLU A 28 3.71 -2.50 8.69
C GLU A 28 3.96 -1.29 7.78
N LEU A 29 2.87 -0.70 7.29
CA LEU A 29 2.85 0.57 6.56
C LEU A 29 2.31 1.67 7.46
N ASP A 30 3.04 2.80 7.54
CA ASP A 30 2.63 3.99 8.29
C ASP A 30 1.94 5.01 7.37
N LEU A 31 0.61 5.08 7.51
CA LEU A 31 -0.25 5.96 6.71
C LEU A 31 -0.64 7.24 7.46
N SER A 32 -0.05 7.50 8.65
CA SER A 32 -0.38 8.68 9.48
C SER A 32 -0.17 10.01 8.76
N HIS A 33 0.71 10.03 7.77
CA HIS A 33 0.99 11.20 6.93
C HIS A 33 -0.19 11.58 5.99
N LEU A 34 -1.14 10.67 5.74
CA LEU A 34 -2.34 10.90 4.93
C LEU A 34 -3.55 11.30 5.80
N ALA A 35 -3.59 10.84 7.05
CA ALA A 35 -4.71 11.06 7.97
C ALA A 35 -5.09 12.56 8.09
N GLY A 36 -6.40 12.82 8.15
CA GLY A 36 -6.96 14.18 8.27
C GLY A 36 -6.92 15.03 6.99
N LYS A 37 -6.44 14.49 5.86
CA LYS A 37 -6.33 15.20 4.57
C LYS A 37 -7.33 14.65 3.55
N GLY A 38 -8.07 15.55 2.88
CA GLY A 38 -8.95 15.16 1.77
C GLY A 38 -9.89 13.99 2.12
N VAL A 39 -9.95 12.99 1.24
CA VAL A 39 -10.74 11.77 1.43
C VAL A 39 -10.31 10.95 2.66
N PHE A 40 -9.04 11.02 3.06
CA PHE A 40 -8.51 10.32 4.24
C PHE A 40 -8.99 10.88 5.59
N ARG A 41 -9.78 11.98 5.59
CA ARG A 41 -10.52 12.40 6.80
C ARG A 41 -11.52 11.35 7.27
N ALA A 42 -11.96 10.45 6.39
CA ALA A 42 -12.80 9.32 6.79
C ALA A 42 -12.14 8.42 7.84
N TRP A 43 -10.80 8.40 7.91
CA TRP A 43 -10.06 7.65 8.92
C TRP A 43 -10.13 8.24 10.33
N ASP A 44 -10.66 9.46 10.51
CA ASP A 44 -10.95 10.02 11.84
C ASP A 44 -12.01 9.17 12.58
N ASP A 45 -12.87 8.46 11.84
CA ASP A 45 -13.66 7.36 12.37
C ASP A 45 -12.79 6.09 12.42
N ARG A 46 -12.49 5.66 13.64
CA ARG A 46 -11.67 4.47 13.88
C ARG A 46 -12.31 3.21 13.29
N ALA A 47 -13.63 3.05 13.38
CA ALA A 47 -14.31 1.87 12.85
C ALA A 47 -14.24 1.83 11.32
N TYR A 48 -14.28 3.00 10.68
CA TYR A 48 -14.03 3.11 9.25
C TYR A 48 -12.60 2.69 8.90
N PHE A 49 -11.59 3.21 9.60
CA PHE A 49 -10.19 2.84 9.36
C PHE A 49 -9.93 1.33 9.60
N GLU A 50 -10.55 0.74 10.61
CA GLU A 50 -10.46 -0.69 10.90
C GLU A 50 -11.19 -1.56 9.87
N GLY A 51 -12.04 -0.97 9.04
CA GLY A 51 -12.69 -1.62 7.88
C GLY A 51 -11.78 -1.81 6.66
N VAL A 52 -10.46 -1.72 6.84
CA VAL A 52 -9.48 -2.02 5.78
C VAL A 52 -9.64 -3.47 5.31
N HIS A 53 -9.62 -3.68 3.99
CA HIS A 53 -9.74 -4.98 3.37
C HIS A 53 -8.99 -5.00 2.03
N ILE A 54 -8.88 -6.17 1.42
CA ILE A 54 -8.37 -6.29 0.04
C ILE A 54 -9.58 -6.36 -0.88
N ASN A 55 -9.61 -5.49 -1.89
CA ASN A 55 -10.59 -5.59 -2.97
C ASN A 55 -10.04 -6.57 -4.01
N GLU A 56 -10.57 -7.79 -4.05
CA GLU A 56 -10.08 -8.87 -4.93
C GLU A 56 -10.21 -8.54 -6.42
N GLU A 57 -11.15 -7.69 -6.81
CA GLU A 57 -11.33 -7.27 -8.22
C GLU A 57 -10.30 -6.21 -8.63
N ALA A 58 -9.98 -5.28 -7.71
CA ALA A 58 -9.00 -4.23 -7.96
C ALA A 58 -7.55 -4.67 -7.67
N GLY A 59 -7.36 -5.70 -6.84
CA GLY A 59 -6.04 -6.11 -6.35
C GLY A 59 -5.43 -5.16 -5.32
N CYS A 60 -6.20 -4.21 -4.77
CA CYS A 60 -5.69 -3.16 -3.90
C CYS A 60 -6.08 -3.35 -2.43
N VAL A 61 -5.32 -2.74 -1.52
CA VAL A 61 -5.78 -2.50 -0.15
C VAL A 61 -6.76 -1.33 -0.17
N CYS A 62 -7.99 -1.56 0.27
CA CYS A 62 -9.07 -0.60 0.22
C CYS A 62 -9.72 -0.36 1.58
N TRP A 63 -10.37 0.80 1.66
CA TRP A 63 -11.44 1.10 2.61
C TRP A 63 -12.72 1.32 1.80
N GLY A 64 -13.89 1.19 2.43
CA GLY A 64 -15.16 1.44 1.74
C GLY A 64 -15.28 2.86 1.15
N VAL A 65 -16.42 3.16 0.53
CA VAL A 65 -16.64 4.51 -0.01
C VAL A 65 -16.86 5.51 1.15
N PRO A 66 -16.02 6.56 1.29
CA PRO A 66 -16.19 7.54 2.36
C PRO A 66 -17.38 8.47 2.08
N PRO A 67 -17.97 9.08 3.11
CA PRO A 67 -19.03 10.08 2.94
C PRO A 67 -18.60 11.23 2.02
N GLY A 68 -19.42 11.52 1.00
CA GLY A 68 -19.15 12.60 0.04
C GLY A 68 -18.17 12.23 -1.08
N SER A 69 -17.85 10.94 -1.25
CA SER A 69 -17.13 10.38 -2.39
C SER A 69 -18.01 9.38 -3.13
N ASP A 70 -17.65 9.13 -4.39
CA ASP A 70 -18.23 8.05 -5.21
C ASP A 70 -17.25 6.88 -5.39
N MET A 71 -16.04 7.01 -4.84
CA MET A 71 -14.94 6.03 -4.98
C MET A 71 -14.41 5.61 -3.61
N GLU A 72 -13.96 4.36 -3.52
CA GLU A 72 -13.22 3.82 -2.38
C GLU A 72 -11.91 4.58 -2.15
N ILE A 73 -11.39 4.49 -0.93
CA ILE A 73 -10.01 4.89 -0.64
C ILE A 73 -9.15 3.66 -0.83
N ASP A 74 -8.13 3.73 -1.66
CA ASP A 74 -7.21 2.62 -1.91
C ASP A 74 -5.74 3.02 -1.74
N ILE A 75 -4.92 2.01 -1.49
CA ILE A 75 -3.47 2.07 -1.59
C ILE A 75 -3.06 1.10 -2.69
N ALA A 76 -2.43 1.65 -3.73
CA ALA A 76 -1.93 0.88 -4.85
C ALA A 76 -0.89 -0.16 -4.38
N PRO A 77 -0.95 -1.41 -4.90
CA PRO A 77 -0.08 -2.52 -4.48
C PRO A 77 1.40 -2.16 -4.50
N GLU A 78 1.86 -1.54 -5.59
CA GLU A 78 3.25 -1.16 -5.80
C GLU A 78 3.74 -0.09 -4.81
N THR A 79 2.87 0.83 -4.39
CA THR A 79 3.22 1.88 -3.41
C THR A 79 3.42 1.28 -2.01
N GLY A 80 2.55 0.37 -1.60
CA GLY A 80 2.71 -0.35 -0.34
C GLY A 80 3.94 -1.25 -0.37
N TYR A 81 4.12 -2.01 -1.46
CA TYR A 81 5.21 -2.95 -1.62
C TYR A 81 6.57 -2.26 -1.61
N ALA A 82 6.73 -1.15 -2.35
CA ALA A 82 7.95 -0.36 -2.37
C ALA A 82 8.40 0.08 -0.97
N GLN A 83 7.46 0.52 -0.13
CA GLN A 83 7.76 0.90 1.25
C GLN A 83 8.24 -0.28 2.10
N LEU A 84 7.65 -1.47 1.93
CA LEU A 84 8.11 -2.69 2.61
C LEU A 84 9.51 -3.13 2.14
N LEU A 85 9.86 -2.86 0.88
CA LEU A 85 11.23 -3.07 0.37
C LEU A 85 12.23 -2.00 0.85
N GLY A 86 11.79 -1.01 1.63
CA GLY A 86 12.63 0.06 2.15
C GLY A 86 12.80 1.26 1.21
N ILE A 87 12.02 1.33 0.12
CA ILE A 87 11.98 2.51 -0.75
C ILE A 87 11.11 3.57 -0.07
N THR A 88 11.77 4.63 0.40
CA THR A 88 11.12 5.71 1.13
C THR A 88 10.23 6.55 0.22
N ARG A 89 9.22 7.21 0.79
CA ARG A 89 8.38 8.15 0.02
C ARG A 89 9.19 9.29 -0.58
N GLU A 90 10.25 9.71 0.09
CA GLU A 90 11.15 10.77 -0.38
C GLU A 90 11.93 10.31 -1.62
N GLN A 91 12.32 9.03 -1.70
CA GLN A 91 12.90 8.46 -2.91
C GLN A 91 11.84 8.35 -4.02
N ILE A 92 10.64 7.86 -3.72
CA ILE A 92 9.54 7.78 -4.71
C ILE A 92 9.23 9.16 -5.28
N ALA A 93 9.13 10.19 -4.43
CA ALA A 93 8.87 11.57 -4.86
C ALA A 93 10.02 12.20 -5.67
N ALA A 94 11.22 11.63 -5.62
CA ALA A 94 12.39 12.10 -6.38
C ALA A 94 12.53 11.43 -7.75
N MET A 95 11.81 10.34 -8.01
CA MET A 95 11.85 9.61 -9.28
C MET A 95 11.14 10.40 -10.38
N SER A 96 11.68 10.35 -11.60
CA SER A 96 11.16 11.17 -12.71
C SER A 96 9.89 10.61 -13.34
N ASP A 97 9.73 9.28 -13.29
CA ASP A 97 8.68 8.55 -13.99
C ASP A 97 8.45 7.18 -13.35
N GLU A 98 7.41 6.50 -13.84
CA GLU A 98 7.03 5.17 -13.37
C GLU A 98 8.07 4.10 -13.72
N ASP A 99 8.82 4.24 -14.82
CA ASP A 99 9.82 3.26 -15.23
C ASP A 99 10.97 3.21 -14.19
N GLU A 100 11.42 4.37 -13.71
CA GLU A 100 12.39 4.45 -12.61
C GLU A 100 11.86 3.82 -11.32
N PHE A 101 10.58 4.07 -10.99
CA PHE A 101 9.95 3.51 -9.81
C PHE A 101 9.88 1.98 -9.85
N TYR A 102 9.40 1.41 -10.95
CA TYR A 102 9.35 -0.04 -11.13
C TYR A 102 10.74 -0.67 -11.18
N ALA A 103 11.73 0.00 -11.78
CA ALA A 103 13.12 -0.50 -11.79
C ALA A 103 13.71 -0.57 -10.37
N ALA A 104 13.40 0.41 -9.52
CA ALA A 104 13.82 0.42 -8.12
C ALA A 104 13.18 -0.74 -7.32
N ILE A 105 11.88 -0.99 -7.51
CA ILE A 105 11.19 -2.15 -6.90
C ILE A 105 11.84 -3.46 -7.37
N GLU A 106 12.09 -3.61 -8.68
CA GLU A 106 12.73 -4.80 -9.25
C GLU A 106 14.13 -5.03 -8.69
N GLN A 107 14.91 -3.96 -8.48
CA GLN A 107 16.22 -4.05 -7.85
C GLN A 107 16.12 -4.48 -6.39
N ALA A 108 15.30 -3.80 -5.57
CA ALA A 108 15.18 -4.08 -4.15
C ALA A 108 14.63 -5.51 -3.88
N ARG A 109 13.66 -5.95 -4.69
CA ARG A 109 13.12 -7.33 -4.64
C ARG A 109 14.20 -8.37 -4.91
N ARG A 110 15.08 -8.14 -5.90
CA ARG A 110 16.22 -9.03 -6.21
C ARG A 110 17.23 -9.09 -5.06
N GLU A 111 17.52 -7.96 -4.43
CA GLU A 111 18.45 -7.89 -3.30
C GLU A 111 17.93 -8.63 -2.06
N LEU A 112 16.62 -8.63 -1.85
CA LEU A 112 15.95 -9.40 -0.79
C LEU A 112 15.83 -10.90 -1.06
N GLY A 113 16.10 -11.34 -2.30
CA GLY A 113 15.94 -12.75 -2.70
C GLY A 113 14.49 -13.23 -2.71
N ALA A 114 13.52 -12.31 -2.76
CA ALA A 114 12.11 -12.65 -2.85
C ALA A 114 11.84 -13.38 -4.19
N PRO A 115 11.03 -14.46 -4.17
CA PRO A 115 10.76 -15.23 -5.37
C PRO A 115 10.05 -14.36 -6.42
N VAL A 116 10.43 -14.52 -7.69
CA VAL A 116 9.71 -13.91 -8.80
C VAL A 116 8.37 -14.65 -8.94
N SER A 117 7.26 -13.92 -8.82
CA SER A 117 5.92 -14.42 -9.14
C SER A 117 5.96 -14.93 -10.59
N ALA A 118 5.64 -16.22 -10.75
CA ALA A 118 5.83 -16.97 -11.99
C ALA A 118 4.74 -16.69 -13.03
#